data_AF-A0A7K3XYY1-F1
#
_entry.id   AF-A0A7K3XYY1-F1
#
_cell.length_a   1.000
_cell.length_b   1.000
_cell.length_c   1.000
_cell.angle_alpha   90.00
_cell.angle_beta   90.00
_cell.angle_gamma   90.00
#
_symmetry.space_group_name_H-M   'P 1'
#
loop_
_entity.id
_entity.type
_entity.pdbx_description
1 polymer ?
#
loop_
_entity_poly.entity_id
_entity_poly.type
_entity_poly.pdbx_seq_one_letter_code
_entity_poly.pdbx_strand_id
1 'polypeptide(L)'
;MTDDRAGGTSDSCGNPPAIPFSPFPESYGSLVGKLADEGFLDALTPGVPFALQRVNYRHFLPYLNTVKSSMPGSPTVKMAHDLLAFDRRFCSVVFKYIGAFELQLRAQYAHWMETLHGDFALYDDRLFLREGKHAESLARYEKEVSHCKDRFIQRVLAENGGRLPIAMGIERMTLGTLSQLYSNTADREVSAAIADFFGTSKAELSNWTKTITAVRNVCAHFEPYVVRKGIPSSPLKIKGIEYSNRETFYIVLLLCKLLTPKLVFMDLNLCYSYRLYEDLLVTISGVAGPFEDILLMARIPEDWELLLDAATNGTISIGNDFVRKMQDRPRGQRIDTRSR
;
A
#
# COMPACT_ATOMS: atom_id res chain seq x y z
N MET A 1 -36.72 44.70 -11.47
CA MET A 1 -37.18 43.31 -11.60
C MET A 1 -36.65 42.77 -12.91
N THR A 2 -35.87 41.69 -12.82
CA THR A 2 -35.47 40.73 -13.89
C THR A 2 -34.77 41.32 -15.12
N ASP A 3 -33.44 41.38 -15.18
CA ASP A 3 -32.43 40.29 -15.35
C ASP A 3 -32.22 39.93 -16.84
N ASP A 4 -31.29 40.68 -17.45
CA ASP A 4 -30.67 40.43 -18.75
C ASP A 4 -29.64 39.29 -18.60
N ARG A 5 -29.93 38.12 -19.17
CA ARG A 5 -28.96 37.03 -19.27
C ARG A 5 -28.17 37.13 -20.58
N ALA A 6 -26.92 37.56 -20.44
CA ALA A 6 -25.89 37.47 -21.47
C ALA A 6 -25.23 36.07 -21.46
N GLY A 7 -25.03 35.53 -22.66
CA GLY A 7 -23.73 35.01 -23.12
C GLY A 7 -23.27 33.66 -22.58
N GLY A 8 -23.30 32.66 -23.46
CA GLY A 8 -22.80 31.31 -23.18
C GLY A 8 -21.28 31.21 -23.11
N THR A 9 -20.83 30.10 -22.54
CA THR A 9 -19.57 29.42 -22.85
C THR A 9 -19.67 27.94 -22.47
N SER A 10 -19.05 27.10 -23.30
CA SER A 10 -18.67 25.69 -23.09
C SER A 10 -19.68 24.59 -23.49
N ASP A 11 -19.94 24.47 -24.79
CA ASP A 11 -20.29 23.18 -25.40
C ASP A 11 -19.18 22.78 -26.38
N SER A 12 -18.09 22.23 -25.85
CA SER A 12 -17.11 21.48 -26.66
C SER A 12 -16.27 20.52 -25.80
N CYS A 13 -16.95 19.63 -25.09
CA CYS A 13 -16.35 18.39 -24.62
C CYS A 13 -17.22 17.26 -25.18
N GLY A 14 -16.87 16.77 -26.38
CA GLY A 14 -17.49 15.58 -26.91
C GLY A 14 -17.35 14.45 -25.89
N ASN A 15 -18.48 13.98 -25.37
CA ASN A 15 -18.49 12.76 -24.57
C ASN A 15 -17.78 11.68 -25.39
N PRO A 16 -16.79 10.97 -24.82
CA PRO A 16 -16.23 9.81 -25.51
C PRO A 16 -17.39 8.86 -25.84
N PRO A 17 -17.38 8.22 -27.02
CA PRO A 17 -18.46 7.34 -27.41
C PRO A 17 -18.69 6.30 -26.31
N ALA A 18 -19.94 6.17 -25.88
CA ALA A 18 -20.33 5.16 -24.92
C ALA A 18 -19.85 3.80 -25.46
N ILE A 19 -18.96 3.14 -24.71
CA ILE A 19 -18.55 1.77 -25.04
C ILE A 19 -19.83 0.94 -24.95
N PRO A 20 -20.29 0.30 -26.04
CA PRO A 20 -21.54 -0.44 -26.01
C PRO A 20 -21.42 -1.56 -24.97
N PHE A 21 -22.26 -1.45 -23.93
CA PHE A 21 -22.43 -2.50 -22.95
C PHE A 21 -23.16 -3.65 -23.66
N SER A 22 -22.47 -4.76 -23.92
CA SER A 22 -23.14 -5.97 -24.43
C SER A 22 -23.98 -6.56 -23.29
N PRO A 23 -25.31 -6.66 -23.43
CA PRO A 23 -26.19 -7.16 -22.37
C PRO A 23 -26.14 -8.69 -22.22
N PHE A 24 -25.39 -9.40 -23.07
CA PHE A 24 -25.27 -10.85 -23.02
C PHE A 24 -23.98 -11.27 -22.29
N PRO A 25 -24.05 -12.13 -21.27
CA PRO A 25 -22.85 -12.68 -20.65
C PRO A 25 -22.07 -13.49 -21.70
N GLU A 26 -20.82 -13.09 -21.97
CA GLU A 26 -19.94 -13.81 -22.89
C GLU A 26 -19.69 -15.23 -22.35
N SER A 27 -19.92 -16.24 -23.18
CA SER A 27 -19.59 -17.62 -22.81
C SER A 27 -18.08 -17.81 -22.76
N TYR A 28 -17.60 -18.78 -21.97
CA TYR A 28 -16.16 -19.10 -21.95
C TYR A 28 -15.62 -19.49 -23.33
N GLY A 29 -16.43 -20.14 -24.17
CA GLY A 29 -16.07 -20.45 -25.55
C GLY A 29 -15.88 -19.19 -26.41
N SER A 30 -16.76 -18.19 -26.25
CA SER A 30 -16.61 -16.89 -26.92
C SER A 30 -15.36 -16.15 -26.47
N LEU A 31 -15.03 -16.21 -25.17
CA LEU A 31 -13.81 -15.61 -24.63
C LEU A 31 -12.54 -16.30 -25.14
N VAL A 32 -12.55 -17.63 -25.24
CA VAL A 32 -11.46 -18.40 -25.85
C VAL A 32 -11.25 -18.01 -27.31
N GLY A 33 -12.34 -17.92 -28.10
CA GLY A 33 -12.28 -17.46 -29.49
C GLY A 33 -11.67 -16.05 -29.60
N LYS A 34 -12.12 -15.12 -28.76
CA LYS A 34 -11.58 -13.77 -28.69
C LYS A 34 -10.08 -13.73 -28.38
N LEU A 35 -9.62 -14.54 -27.42
CA LEU A 35 -8.18 -14.64 -27.11
C LEU A 35 -7.38 -15.20 -28.29
N ALA A 36 -7.93 -16.17 -29.03
CA ALA A 36 -7.30 -16.69 -30.24
C ALA A 36 -7.22 -15.60 -31.33
N ASP A 37 -8.32 -14.87 -31.57
CA ASP A 37 -8.37 -13.75 -32.53
C ASP A 37 -7.41 -12.61 -32.14
N GLU A 38 -7.20 -12.42 -30.84
CA GLU A 38 -6.23 -11.45 -30.30
C GLU A 38 -4.77 -11.90 -30.39
N GLY A 39 -4.51 -13.13 -30.84
CA GLY A 39 -3.17 -13.67 -31.12
C GLY A 39 -2.49 -14.42 -29.97
N PHE A 40 -3.24 -14.81 -28.92
CA PHE A 40 -2.66 -15.60 -27.82
C PHE A 40 -2.42 -17.06 -28.25
N LEU A 41 -1.15 -17.50 -28.22
CA LEU A 41 -0.72 -18.77 -28.84
C LEU A 41 -1.31 -20.02 -28.18
N ASP A 42 -1.62 -19.97 -26.90
CA ASP A 42 -2.18 -21.06 -26.10
C ASP A 42 -3.71 -20.95 -25.92
N ALA A 43 -4.37 -19.99 -26.59
CA ALA A 43 -5.79 -19.69 -26.42
C ALA A 43 -6.70 -20.92 -26.51
N LEU A 44 -6.42 -21.82 -27.48
CA LEU A 44 -7.22 -23.02 -27.75
C LEU A 44 -6.83 -24.22 -26.87
N THR A 45 -5.88 -24.07 -25.97
CA THR A 45 -5.49 -25.15 -25.05
C THR A 45 -6.54 -25.32 -23.93
N PRO A 46 -6.71 -26.54 -23.37
CA PRO A 46 -7.64 -26.76 -22.26
C PRO A 46 -7.37 -25.93 -21.00
N GLY A 47 -6.15 -25.40 -20.84
CA GLY A 47 -5.77 -24.58 -19.69
C GLY A 47 -6.46 -23.20 -19.66
N VAL A 48 -6.80 -22.63 -20.81
CA VAL A 48 -7.41 -21.30 -20.91
C VAL A 48 -8.84 -21.24 -20.39
N PRO A 49 -9.78 -22.10 -20.81
CA PRO A 49 -11.12 -22.10 -20.21
C PRO A 49 -11.08 -22.41 -18.71
N PHE A 50 -10.11 -23.23 -18.26
CA PHE A 50 -9.90 -23.50 -16.83
C PHE A 50 -9.45 -22.26 -16.05
N ALA A 51 -8.60 -21.41 -16.63
CA ALA A 51 -8.20 -20.13 -16.03
C ALA A 51 -9.35 -19.12 -16.00
N LEU A 52 -10.10 -18.99 -17.10
CA LEU A 52 -11.24 -18.06 -17.23
C LEU A 52 -12.40 -18.37 -16.27
N GLN A 53 -12.55 -19.63 -15.84
CA GLN A 53 -13.52 -20.02 -14.80
C GLN A 53 -13.14 -19.55 -13.40
N ARG A 54 -11.87 -19.22 -13.15
CA ARG A 54 -11.35 -18.85 -11.82
C ARG A 54 -11.14 -17.35 -11.66
N VAL A 55 -10.86 -16.65 -12.76
CA VAL A 55 -10.60 -15.22 -12.76
C VAL A 55 -11.54 -14.57 -13.76
N ASN A 56 -12.36 -13.63 -13.28
CA ASN A 56 -13.24 -12.86 -14.15
C ASN A 56 -12.44 -12.19 -15.27
N TYR A 57 -12.86 -12.35 -16.53
CA TYR A 57 -12.14 -11.83 -17.69
C TYR A 57 -11.81 -10.33 -17.58
N ARG A 58 -12.69 -9.51 -16.99
CA ARG A 58 -12.43 -8.07 -16.78
C ARG A 58 -11.30 -7.82 -15.79
N HIS A 59 -11.20 -8.63 -14.74
CA HIS A 59 -10.08 -8.57 -13.80
C HIS A 59 -8.77 -9.03 -14.46
N PHE A 60 -8.87 -9.99 -15.39
CA PHE A 60 -7.72 -10.56 -16.07
C PHE A 60 -7.18 -9.68 -17.21
N LEU A 61 -8.04 -8.84 -17.80
CA LEU A 61 -7.76 -8.01 -18.96
C LEU A 61 -6.48 -7.14 -18.85
N PRO A 62 -6.17 -6.49 -17.72
CA PRO A 62 -4.93 -5.71 -17.60
C PRO A 62 -3.67 -6.56 -17.78
N TYR A 63 -3.67 -7.80 -17.28
CA TYR A 63 -2.54 -8.72 -17.43
C TYR A 63 -2.40 -9.22 -18.88
N LEU A 64 -3.53 -9.56 -19.51
CA LEU A 64 -3.58 -9.93 -20.94
C LEU A 64 -3.02 -8.80 -21.81
N ASN A 65 -3.46 -7.57 -21.57
CA ASN A 65 -2.98 -6.40 -22.31
C ASN A 65 -1.48 -6.17 -22.12
N THR A 66 -0.97 -6.29 -20.89
CA THR A 66 0.46 -6.16 -20.61
C THR A 66 1.28 -7.21 -21.35
N VAL A 67 0.88 -8.49 -21.29
CA VAL A 67 1.57 -9.57 -22.02
C VAL A 67 1.56 -9.31 -23.51
N LYS A 68 0.42 -8.91 -24.07
CA LYS A 68 0.28 -8.60 -25.49
C LYS A 68 1.21 -7.46 -25.94
N SER A 69 1.37 -6.44 -25.10
CA SER A 69 2.28 -5.32 -25.41
C SER A 69 3.76 -5.66 -25.21
N SER A 70 4.08 -6.50 -24.23
CA SER A 70 5.47 -6.78 -23.85
C SER A 70 6.08 -7.98 -24.59
N MET A 71 5.26 -8.92 -25.05
CA MET A 71 5.68 -10.14 -25.76
C MET A 71 5.09 -10.19 -27.18
N PRO A 72 5.45 -9.26 -28.08
CA PRO A 72 4.91 -9.24 -29.43
C PRO A 72 5.30 -10.50 -30.20
N GLY A 73 4.32 -11.17 -30.80
CA GLY A 73 4.51 -12.39 -31.60
C GLY A 73 4.47 -13.71 -30.83
N SER A 74 4.61 -13.67 -29.50
CA SER A 74 4.51 -14.86 -28.65
C SER A 74 3.69 -14.70 -27.35
N PRO A 75 2.61 -13.89 -27.31
CA PRO A 75 1.84 -13.73 -26.08
C PRO A 75 1.07 -15.02 -25.76
N THR A 76 1.04 -15.39 -24.47
CA THR A 76 0.27 -16.54 -23.97
C THR A 76 -0.62 -16.12 -22.81
N VAL A 77 -1.78 -16.76 -22.69
CA VAL A 77 -2.67 -16.65 -21.55
C VAL A 77 -1.97 -17.14 -20.28
N LYS A 78 -1.13 -18.17 -20.40
CA LYS A 78 -0.28 -18.63 -19.30
C LYS A 78 0.61 -17.52 -18.74
N MET A 79 1.30 -16.74 -19.58
CA MET A 79 2.11 -15.60 -19.11
C MET A 79 1.26 -14.58 -18.34
N ALA A 80 0.04 -14.30 -18.80
CA ALA A 80 -0.86 -13.36 -18.11
C ALA A 80 -1.27 -13.90 -16.74
N HIS A 81 -1.54 -15.20 -16.65
CA HIS A 81 -1.84 -15.87 -15.38
C HIS A 81 -0.64 -15.87 -14.43
N ASP A 82 0.57 -16.13 -14.93
CA ASP A 82 1.79 -16.11 -14.12
C ASP A 82 2.09 -14.69 -13.60
N LEU A 83 1.86 -13.66 -14.43
CA LEU A 83 1.97 -12.25 -14.04
C LEU A 83 0.93 -11.87 -12.98
N LEU A 84 -0.32 -12.33 -13.12
CA LEU A 84 -1.34 -12.19 -12.08
C LEU A 84 -0.90 -12.86 -10.77
N ALA A 85 -0.38 -14.09 -10.83
CA ALA A 85 0.08 -14.79 -9.65
C ALA A 85 1.25 -14.06 -8.96
N PHE A 86 2.19 -13.51 -9.72
CA PHE A 86 3.27 -12.66 -9.19
C PHE A 86 2.72 -11.38 -8.53
N ASP A 87 1.82 -10.68 -9.23
CA ASP A 87 1.19 -9.46 -8.73
C ASP A 87 0.45 -9.68 -7.39
N ARG A 88 -0.19 -10.84 -7.21
CA ARG A 88 -0.79 -11.24 -5.92
C ARG A 88 0.24 -11.47 -4.82
N ARG A 89 1.35 -12.17 -5.12
CA ARG A 89 2.44 -12.37 -4.16
C ARG A 89 3.07 -11.04 -3.75
N PHE A 90 3.36 -10.17 -4.72
CA PHE A 90 3.89 -8.84 -4.48
C PHE A 90 2.95 -7.98 -3.62
N CYS A 91 1.65 -7.96 -3.95
CA CYS A 91 0.65 -7.25 -3.16
C CYS A 91 0.54 -7.80 -1.73
N SER A 92 0.69 -9.12 -1.53
CA SER A 92 0.68 -9.72 -0.20
C SER A 92 1.83 -9.21 0.67
N VAL A 93 3.04 -9.11 0.09
CA VAL A 93 4.19 -8.54 0.79
C VAL A 93 3.95 -7.06 1.10
N VAL A 94 3.58 -6.26 0.11
CA VAL A 94 3.27 -4.83 0.33
C VAL A 94 2.20 -4.65 1.41
N PHE A 95 1.10 -5.40 1.35
CA PHE A 95 0.00 -5.29 2.31
C PHE A 95 0.44 -5.64 3.74
N LYS A 96 1.27 -6.68 3.91
CA LYS A 96 1.87 -7.05 5.20
C LYS A 96 2.63 -5.87 5.83
N TYR A 97 3.49 -5.21 5.06
CA TYR A 97 4.33 -4.11 5.58
C TYR A 97 3.61 -2.77 5.68
N ILE A 98 2.56 -2.55 4.88
CA ILE A 98 1.60 -1.48 5.16
C ILE A 98 0.96 -1.69 6.53
N GLY A 99 0.59 -2.92 6.88
CA GLY A 99 0.06 -3.24 8.21
C GLY A 99 1.04 -2.90 9.34
N ALA A 100 2.33 -3.21 9.16
CA ALA A 100 3.37 -2.83 10.12
C ALA A 100 3.48 -1.30 10.28
N PHE A 101 3.50 -0.56 9.16
CA PHE A 101 3.50 0.91 9.18
C PHE A 101 2.24 1.47 9.86
N GLU A 102 1.07 0.91 9.55
CA GLU A 102 -0.21 1.31 10.10
C GLU A 102 -0.25 1.18 11.63
N LEU A 103 0.24 0.07 12.17
CA LEU A 103 0.37 -0.14 13.62
C LEU A 103 1.30 0.89 14.27
N GLN A 104 2.46 1.16 13.66
CA GLN A 104 3.40 2.16 14.18
C GLN A 104 2.78 3.57 14.16
N LEU A 105 2.07 3.93 13.09
CA LEU A 105 1.41 5.23 12.98
C LEU A 105 0.30 5.38 14.02
N ARG A 106 -0.51 4.34 14.28
CA ARG A 106 -1.52 4.37 15.34
C ARG A 106 -0.90 4.60 16.71
N ALA A 107 0.15 3.84 17.03
CA ALA A 107 0.84 3.95 18.31
C ALA A 107 1.40 5.36 18.53
N GLN A 108 2.09 5.92 17.52
CA GLN A 108 2.63 7.28 17.61
C GLN A 108 1.52 8.33 17.70
N TYR A 109 0.47 8.21 16.89
CA TYR A 109 -0.60 9.19 16.87
C TYR A 109 -1.38 9.23 18.20
N ALA A 110 -1.77 8.06 18.72
CA ALA A 110 -2.45 7.98 20.00
C ALA A 110 -1.56 8.49 21.14
N HIS A 111 -0.30 8.04 21.21
CA HIS A 111 0.62 8.43 22.27
C HIS A 111 0.81 9.95 22.35
N TRP A 112 1.12 10.61 21.24
CA TRP A 112 1.43 12.05 21.25
C TRP A 112 0.19 12.91 21.46
N MET A 113 -0.95 12.53 20.89
CA MET A 113 -2.22 13.23 21.12
C MET A 113 -2.68 13.09 22.58
N GLU A 114 -2.59 11.89 23.15
CA GLU A 114 -2.97 11.63 24.55
C GLU A 114 -2.03 12.34 25.53
N THR A 115 -0.72 12.28 25.29
CA THR A 115 0.29 12.88 26.17
C THR A 115 0.16 14.40 26.24
N LEU A 116 -0.13 15.06 25.12
CA LEU A 116 -0.17 16.53 25.04
C LEU A 116 -1.57 17.12 25.26
N HIS A 117 -2.64 16.36 25.01
CA HIS A 117 -4.01 16.89 25.00
C HIS A 117 -5.03 16.00 25.73
N GLY A 118 -4.60 14.87 26.30
CA GLY A 118 -5.42 13.96 27.10
C GLY A 118 -6.23 12.94 26.28
N ASP A 119 -6.89 12.04 27.01
CA ASP A 119 -7.56 10.85 26.48
C ASP A 119 -8.58 11.16 25.37
N PHE A 120 -9.26 12.30 25.44
CA PHE A 120 -10.33 12.68 24.52
C PHE A 120 -9.90 13.72 23.48
N ALA A 121 -8.59 13.87 23.23
CA ALA A 121 -8.04 14.84 22.29
C ALA A 121 -8.66 14.75 20.87
N LEU A 122 -9.09 13.56 20.44
CA LEU A 122 -9.73 13.37 19.14
C LEU A 122 -11.02 14.22 18.96
N TYR A 123 -11.71 14.56 20.04
CA TYR A 123 -12.99 15.30 20.00
C TYR A 123 -12.83 16.81 20.17
N ASP A 124 -11.59 17.33 20.31
CA ASP A 124 -11.29 18.76 20.36
C ASP A 124 -10.96 19.27 18.96
N ASP A 125 -11.91 19.97 18.33
CA ASP A 125 -11.80 20.50 16.96
C ASP A 125 -10.67 21.53 16.80
N ARG A 126 -10.31 22.23 17.88
CA ARG A 126 -9.22 23.24 17.90
C ARG A 126 -7.84 22.63 17.64
N LEU A 127 -7.69 21.31 17.84
CA LEU A 127 -6.46 20.57 17.53
C LEU A 127 -6.31 20.28 16.03
N PHE A 128 -7.25 20.72 15.20
CA PHE A 128 -7.27 20.45 13.76
C PHE A 128 -7.34 21.73 12.93
N LEU A 129 -6.66 21.72 11.78
CA LEU A 129 -6.51 22.86 10.88
C LEU A 129 -7.82 23.23 10.19
N ARG A 130 -8.67 22.24 9.92
CA ARG A 130 -9.93 22.40 9.18
C ARG A 130 -11.02 21.63 9.90
N GLU A 131 -11.92 22.37 10.55
CA GLU A 131 -13.05 21.83 11.31
C GLU A 131 -13.90 20.87 10.47
N GLY A 132 -14.31 21.25 9.26
CA GLY A 132 -15.12 20.39 8.39
C GLY A 132 -14.47 19.04 8.06
N LYS A 133 -13.14 19.02 7.84
CA LYS A 133 -12.42 17.75 7.59
C LYS A 133 -12.28 16.90 8.84
N HIS A 134 -12.15 17.53 10.01
CA HIS A 134 -12.14 16.84 11.28
C HIS A 134 -13.52 16.21 11.54
N ALA A 135 -14.61 16.97 11.38
CA ALA A 135 -15.97 16.46 11.50
C ALA A 135 -16.24 15.27 10.56
N GLU A 136 -15.81 15.33 9.30
CA GLU A 136 -15.91 14.20 8.37
C GLU A 136 -15.14 12.95 8.85
N SER A 137 -13.91 13.16 9.36
CA SER A 137 -13.07 12.08 9.85
C SER A 137 -13.64 11.46 11.13
N LEU A 138 -14.15 12.29 12.04
CA LEU A 138 -14.79 11.89 13.28
C LEU A 138 -16.07 11.11 13.00
N ALA A 139 -16.92 11.57 12.08
CA ALA A 139 -18.14 10.87 11.70
C ALA A 139 -17.86 9.48 11.10
N ARG A 140 -16.81 9.34 10.28
CA ARG A 140 -16.39 8.02 9.77
C ARG A 140 -15.91 7.12 10.90
N TYR A 141 -15.11 7.64 11.82
CA TYR A 141 -14.65 6.91 12.99
C TYR A 141 -15.81 6.46 13.89
N GLU A 142 -16.73 7.37 14.22
CA GLU A 142 -17.92 7.07 15.05
C GLU A 142 -18.79 6.00 14.41
N LYS A 143 -18.92 6.01 13.07
CA LYS A 143 -19.60 4.94 12.34
C LYS A 143 -18.91 3.58 12.54
N GLU A 144 -17.59 3.49 12.42
CA GLU A 144 -16.86 2.24 12.67
C GLU A 144 -17.01 1.77 14.12
N VAL A 145 -16.97 2.71 15.07
CA VAL A 145 -17.20 2.42 16.50
C VAL A 145 -18.63 1.93 16.76
N SER A 146 -19.63 2.50 16.09
CA SER A 146 -21.03 2.09 16.26
C SER A 146 -21.30 0.64 15.84
N HIS A 147 -20.50 0.11 14.91
CA HIS A 147 -20.58 -1.28 14.48
C HIS A 147 -19.81 -2.25 15.41
N CYS A 148 -19.08 -1.73 16.40
CA CYS A 148 -18.31 -2.54 17.35
C CYS A 148 -19.24 -3.30 18.30
N LYS A 149 -19.14 -4.64 18.32
CA LYS A 149 -19.91 -5.51 19.24
C LYS A 149 -19.18 -5.86 20.53
N ASP A 150 -18.01 -5.28 20.77
CA ASP A 150 -17.19 -5.55 21.95
C ASP A 150 -17.85 -4.95 23.21
N ARG A 151 -18.21 -5.80 24.17
CA ARG A 151 -18.90 -5.39 25.41
C ARG A 151 -18.09 -4.43 26.28
N PHE A 152 -16.76 -4.53 26.26
CA PHE A 152 -15.90 -3.62 27.01
C PHE A 152 -15.94 -2.22 26.39
N ILE A 153 -15.83 -2.14 25.06
CA ILE A 153 -15.93 -0.87 24.34
C ILE A 153 -17.30 -0.21 24.54
N GLN A 154 -18.38 -0.98 24.46
CA GLN A 154 -19.73 -0.46 24.67
C GLN A 154 -19.92 0.11 26.09
N ARG A 155 -19.28 -0.50 27.09
CA ARG A 155 -19.28 0.03 28.46
C ARG A 155 -18.52 1.35 28.56
N VAL A 156 -17.31 1.42 28.02
CA VAL A 156 -16.49 2.64 28.04
C VAL A 156 -17.21 3.80 27.34
N LEU A 157 -17.87 3.53 26.21
CA LEU A 157 -18.71 4.52 25.52
C LEU A 157 -19.84 5.04 26.42
N ALA A 158 -20.57 4.15 27.10
CA ALA A 158 -21.67 4.54 27.98
C ALA A 158 -21.18 5.38 29.18
N GLU A 159 -20.02 5.04 29.74
CA GLU A 159 -19.40 5.75 30.86
C GLU A 159 -18.87 7.15 30.47
N ASN A 160 -18.49 7.35 29.19
CA ASN A 160 -17.84 8.56 28.71
C ASN A 160 -18.69 9.33 27.68
N GLY A 161 -20.03 9.26 27.79
CA GLY A 161 -20.94 10.08 26.98
C GLY A 161 -20.83 9.82 25.47
N GLY A 162 -20.60 8.57 25.07
CA GLY A 162 -20.45 8.16 23.67
C GLY A 162 -19.05 8.35 23.11
N ARG A 163 -18.06 8.69 23.93
CA ARG A 163 -16.67 8.90 23.51
C ARG A 163 -15.77 7.77 23.98
N LEU A 164 -14.80 7.38 23.15
CA LEU A 164 -13.69 6.52 23.55
C LEU A 164 -12.40 7.34 23.73
N PRO A 165 -11.58 7.01 24.74
CA PRO A 165 -10.19 7.44 24.80
C PRO A 165 -9.45 7.12 23.50
N ILE A 166 -8.55 8.00 23.07
CA ILE A 166 -7.86 7.90 21.79
C ILE A 166 -7.02 6.62 21.69
N ALA A 167 -6.38 6.18 22.78
CA ALA A 167 -5.64 4.92 22.83
C ALA A 167 -6.49 3.70 22.46
N MET A 168 -7.80 3.74 22.73
CA MET A 168 -8.75 2.68 22.37
C MET A 168 -9.40 2.93 21.01
N GLY A 169 -9.75 4.19 20.73
CA GLY A 169 -10.44 4.59 19.51
C GLY A 169 -9.58 4.44 18.25
N ILE A 170 -8.27 4.72 18.35
CA ILE A 170 -7.33 4.68 17.22
C ILE A 170 -7.30 3.30 16.53
N GLU A 171 -7.45 2.22 17.31
CA GLU A 171 -7.43 0.83 16.83
C GLU A 171 -8.67 0.48 15.98
N ARG A 172 -9.72 1.31 16.05
CA ARG A 172 -10.95 1.13 15.25
C ARG A 172 -10.96 1.97 13.98
N MET A 173 -10.02 2.90 13.84
CA MET A 173 -9.94 3.74 12.65
C MET A 173 -9.37 2.96 11.47
N THR A 174 -9.88 3.23 10.27
CA THR A 174 -9.17 2.84 9.05
C THR A 174 -7.90 3.68 8.89
N LEU A 175 -6.89 3.16 8.19
CA LEU A 175 -5.70 3.96 7.81
C LEU A 175 -6.07 5.22 7.02
N GLY A 176 -7.15 5.18 6.22
CA GLY A 176 -7.62 6.37 5.51
C GLY A 176 -8.13 7.47 6.42
N THR A 177 -8.87 7.12 7.47
CA THR A 177 -9.32 8.08 8.50
C THR A 177 -8.11 8.65 9.25
N LEU A 178 -7.18 7.79 9.67
CA LEU A 178 -5.96 8.22 10.36
C LEU A 178 -5.08 9.12 9.50
N SER A 179 -4.93 8.80 8.21
CA SER A 179 -4.21 9.64 7.24
C SER A 179 -4.80 11.05 7.16
N GLN A 180 -6.13 11.15 7.15
CA GLN A 180 -6.82 12.45 7.10
C GLN A 180 -6.65 13.23 8.40
N LEU A 181 -6.84 12.57 9.55
CA LEU A 181 -6.63 13.18 10.87
C LEU A 181 -5.21 13.71 11.02
N TYR A 182 -4.19 12.88 10.77
CA TYR A 182 -2.78 13.30 10.86
C TYR A 182 -2.46 14.49 9.95
N SER A 183 -2.92 14.46 8.69
CA SER A 183 -2.71 15.58 7.76
C SER A 183 -3.40 16.87 8.20
N ASN A 184 -4.46 16.75 9.02
CA ASN A 184 -5.27 17.85 9.50
C ASN A 184 -4.91 18.29 10.92
N THR A 185 -4.00 17.61 11.63
CA THR A 185 -3.56 18.02 12.97
C THR A 185 -2.95 19.43 12.90
N ALA A 186 -3.43 20.38 13.70
CA ALA A 186 -2.92 21.74 13.77
C ALA A 186 -1.69 21.84 14.68
N ASP A 187 -1.69 21.06 15.76
CA ASP A 187 -0.61 21.07 16.74
C ASP A 187 0.73 20.68 16.10
N ARG A 188 1.71 21.56 16.23
CA ARG A 188 3.04 21.39 15.61
C ARG A 188 3.90 20.42 16.38
N GLU A 189 3.75 20.35 17.70
CA GLU A 189 4.53 19.46 18.55
C GLU A 189 4.12 18.00 18.31
N VAL A 190 2.82 17.71 18.35
CA VAL A 190 2.27 16.38 17.99
C VAL A 190 2.75 15.96 16.61
N SER A 191 2.54 16.82 15.61
CA SER A 191 2.81 16.43 14.22
C SER A 191 4.30 16.32 13.90
N ALA A 192 5.16 17.10 14.56
CA ALA A 192 6.61 16.98 14.47
C ALA A 192 7.12 15.70 15.15
N ALA A 193 6.68 15.41 16.37
CA ALA A 193 7.13 14.24 17.12
C ALA A 193 6.81 12.93 16.38
N ILE A 194 5.62 12.84 15.79
CA ILE A 194 5.23 11.69 14.94
C ILE A 194 6.09 11.64 13.67
N ALA A 195 6.32 12.76 12.99
CA ALA A 195 7.12 12.78 11.75
C ALA A 195 8.59 12.40 12.00
N ASP A 196 9.14 12.87 13.12
CA ASP A 196 10.50 12.59 13.57
C ASP A 196 10.70 11.13 13.92
N PHE A 197 9.68 10.44 14.47
CA PHE A 197 9.73 8.99 14.68
C PHE A 197 10.06 8.25 13.37
N PHE A 198 9.40 8.64 12.27
CA PHE A 198 9.60 8.08 10.93
C PHE A 198 10.80 8.69 10.17
N GLY A 199 11.52 9.66 10.75
CA GLY A 199 12.65 10.34 10.11
C GLY A 199 12.23 11.15 8.88
N THR A 200 11.13 11.89 9.00
CA THR A 200 10.48 12.66 7.93
C THR A 200 10.01 14.02 8.41
N SER A 201 9.68 14.91 7.48
CA SER A 201 8.84 16.08 7.78
C SER A 201 7.35 15.72 7.80
N LYS A 202 6.54 16.54 8.49
CA LYS A 202 5.06 16.41 8.47
C LYS A 202 4.49 16.35 7.06
N ALA A 203 5.04 17.15 6.14
CA ALA A 203 4.60 17.24 4.77
C ALA A 203 4.87 15.93 4.00
N GLU A 204 6.06 15.36 4.17
CA GLU A 204 6.43 14.06 3.60
C GLU A 204 5.55 12.95 4.16
N LEU A 205 5.44 12.82 5.50
CA LEU A 205 4.64 11.77 6.10
C LEU A 205 3.18 11.88 5.68
N SER A 206 2.58 13.07 5.69
CA SER A 206 1.19 13.27 5.24
C SER A 206 0.99 12.83 3.78
N ASN A 207 1.92 13.17 2.90
CA ASN A 207 1.86 12.81 1.49
C ASN A 207 2.07 11.29 1.28
N TRP A 208 3.03 10.70 1.97
CA TRP A 208 3.36 9.28 1.85
C TRP A 208 2.28 8.40 2.47
N THR A 209 1.72 8.75 3.64
CA THR A 209 0.58 8.02 4.23
C THR A 209 -0.64 8.04 3.31
N LYS A 210 -0.91 9.15 2.61
CA LYS A 210 -1.97 9.21 1.59
C LYS A 210 -1.71 8.21 0.46
N THR A 211 -0.47 8.16 -0.01
CA THR A 211 -0.05 7.21 -1.06
C THR A 211 -0.17 5.76 -0.60
N ILE A 212 0.33 5.46 0.60
CA ILE A 212 0.24 4.14 1.23
C ILE A 212 -1.22 3.71 1.39
N THR A 213 -2.11 4.61 1.83
CA THR A 213 -3.55 4.35 1.94
C THR A 213 -4.15 3.97 0.57
N ALA A 214 -3.78 4.68 -0.50
CA ALA A 214 -4.26 4.39 -1.83
C ALA A 214 -3.78 3.01 -2.34
N VAL A 215 -2.50 2.68 -2.13
CA VAL A 215 -1.95 1.36 -2.49
C VAL A 215 -2.60 0.25 -1.66
N ARG A 216 -2.76 0.46 -0.36
CA ARG A 216 -3.45 -0.47 0.55
C ARG A 216 -4.85 -0.83 0.05
N ASN A 217 -5.61 0.15 -0.43
CA ASN A 217 -6.94 -0.08 -0.96
C ASN A 217 -6.91 -0.90 -2.26
N VAL A 218 -5.97 -0.61 -3.17
CA VAL A 218 -5.77 -1.44 -4.38
C VAL A 218 -5.47 -2.89 -4.00
N CYS A 219 -4.57 -3.13 -3.03
CA CYS A 219 -4.27 -4.47 -2.55
C CYS A 219 -5.48 -5.15 -1.88
N ALA A 220 -6.23 -4.43 -1.02
CA ALA A 220 -7.39 -4.95 -0.30
C ALA A 220 -8.57 -5.32 -1.21
N HIS A 221 -8.76 -4.59 -2.30
CA HIS A 221 -9.77 -4.90 -3.33
C HIS A 221 -9.30 -5.92 -4.36
N PHE A 222 -8.10 -6.47 -4.13
CA PHE A 222 -7.41 -7.36 -5.04
C PHE A 222 -7.23 -6.80 -6.46
N GLU A 223 -7.21 -5.48 -6.64
CA GLU A 223 -7.04 -4.85 -7.94
C GLU A 223 -5.63 -5.09 -8.53
N PRO A 224 -5.47 -5.12 -9.86
CA PRO A 224 -4.16 -5.23 -10.49
C PRO A 224 -3.24 -4.08 -10.07
N TYR A 225 -2.00 -4.39 -9.66
CA TYR A 225 -1.07 -3.40 -9.12
C TYR A 225 0.17 -3.19 -10.00
N VAL A 226 0.99 -4.22 -10.21
CA VAL A 226 2.28 -4.13 -10.92
C VAL A 226 2.11 -3.72 -12.39
N VAL A 227 0.97 -4.09 -12.99
CA VAL A 227 0.59 -3.75 -14.37
C VAL A 227 -0.07 -2.37 -14.52
N ARG A 228 -0.26 -1.61 -13.42
CA ARG A 228 -0.82 -0.25 -13.48
C ARG A 228 0.17 0.72 -14.08
N LYS A 229 -0.25 1.63 -14.96
CA LYS A 229 0.64 2.67 -15.54
C LYS A 229 1.51 3.42 -14.51
N GLY A 230 0.99 3.64 -13.30
CA GLY A 230 1.78 4.13 -12.18
C GLY A 230 1.11 3.89 -10.84
N ILE A 231 1.79 4.29 -9.77
CA ILE A 231 1.28 4.27 -8.41
C ILE A 231 -0.01 5.12 -8.29
N PRO A 232 -1.06 4.66 -7.56
CA PRO A 232 -2.37 5.32 -7.56
C PRO A 232 -2.37 6.79 -7.11
N SER A 233 -1.42 7.17 -6.25
CA SER A 233 -1.18 8.53 -5.81
C SER A 233 0.33 8.74 -5.81
N SER A 234 0.84 9.66 -6.64
CA SER A 234 2.28 9.88 -6.72
C SER A 234 2.80 10.52 -5.42
N PRO A 235 3.71 9.86 -4.70
CA PRO A 235 4.31 10.40 -3.48
C PRO A 235 5.34 11.49 -3.80
N LEU A 236 5.70 12.30 -2.81
CA LEU A 236 6.91 13.11 -2.84
C LEU A 236 8.12 12.19 -3.00
N LYS A 237 9.12 12.66 -3.75
CA LYS A 237 10.32 11.88 -4.04
C LYS A 237 11.22 11.85 -2.79
N ILE A 238 11.62 10.65 -2.37
CA ILE A 238 12.70 10.43 -1.39
C ILE A 238 13.97 11.08 -1.94
N LYS A 239 14.58 11.95 -1.13
CA LYS A 239 15.82 12.64 -1.48
C LYS A 239 16.95 11.63 -1.72
N GLY A 240 17.71 11.82 -2.80
CA GLY A 240 18.87 10.97 -3.13
C GLY A 240 18.54 9.70 -3.92
N ILE A 241 17.27 9.40 -4.18
CA ILE A 241 16.87 8.22 -4.97
C ILE A 241 16.76 8.57 -6.45
N GLU A 242 17.54 7.94 -7.31
CA GLU A 242 17.48 8.09 -8.77
C GLU A 242 16.46 7.14 -9.42
N TYR A 243 15.26 7.08 -8.86
CA TYR A 243 14.15 6.27 -9.38
C TYR A 243 12.86 7.09 -9.45
N SER A 244 12.03 6.79 -10.45
CA SER A 244 10.77 7.51 -10.70
C SER A 244 9.76 7.21 -9.59
N ASN A 245 9.29 8.26 -8.91
CA ASN A 245 8.22 8.18 -7.91
C ASN A 245 6.83 7.90 -8.49
N ARG A 246 6.71 7.70 -9.81
CA ARG A 246 5.46 7.29 -10.46
C ARG A 246 5.35 5.78 -10.64
N GLU A 247 6.46 5.05 -10.52
CA GLU A 247 6.46 3.61 -10.68
C GLU A 247 5.83 2.90 -9.48
N THR A 248 5.23 1.75 -9.74
CA THR A 248 4.53 0.93 -8.73
C THR A 248 5.49 0.40 -7.67
N PHE A 249 6.74 0.10 -8.03
CA PHE A 249 7.78 -0.36 -7.10
C PHE A 249 8.15 0.69 -6.04
N TYR A 250 7.88 1.98 -6.29
CA TYR A 250 8.21 3.06 -5.37
C TYR A 250 7.57 2.92 -3.98
N ILE A 251 6.42 2.21 -3.89
CA ILE A 251 5.80 1.90 -2.59
C ILE A 251 6.74 1.13 -1.66
N VAL A 252 7.56 0.25 -2.23
CA VAL A 252 8.52 -0.54 -1.45
C VAL A 252 9.59 0.38 -0.88
N LEU A 253 10.11 1.31 -1.66
CA LEU A 253 11.11 2.27 -1.19
C LEU A 253 10.57 3.13 -0.04
N LEU A 254 9.31 3.57 -0.15
CA LEU A 254 8.63 4.29 0.94
C LEU A 254 8.52 3.44 2.20
N LEU A 255 8.04 2.20 2.08
CA LEU A 255 7.87 1.31 3.23
C LEU A 255 9.21 0.97 3.86
N CYS A 256 10.24 0.64 3.07
CA CYS A 256 11.59 0.42 3.59
C CYS A 256 12.12 1.64 4.35
N LYS A 257 12.00 2.84 3.78
CA LYS A 257 12.42 4.07 4.45
C LYS A 257 11.69 4.28 5.78
N LEU A 258 10.36 4.19 5.77
CA LEU A 258 9.51 4.46 6.94
C LEU A 258 9.64 3.41 8.03
N LEU A 259 9.94 2.16 7.67
CA LEU A 259 10.09 1.04 8.59
C LEU A 259 11.54 0.82 9.04
N THR A 260 12.46 1.67 8.63
CA THR A 260 13.86 1.58 9.06
C THR A 260 13.99 2.12 10.47
N PRO A 261 14.39 1.29 11.45
CA PRO A 261 14.52 1.75 12.82
C PRO A 261 15.76 2.65 12.95
N LYS A 262 15.70 3.62 13.87
CA LYS A 262 16.89 4.43 14.23
C LYS A 262 17.98 3.62 14.93
N LEU A 263 17.61 2.48 15.51
CA LEU A 263 18.48 1.56 16.22
C LEU A 263 18.36 0.17 15.59
N VAL A 264 19.50 -0.50 15.39
CA VAL A 264 19.50 -1.89 14.93
C VAL A 264 19.37 -2.79 16.15
N PHE A 265 18.35 -3.65 16.16
CA PHE A 265 18.08 -4.59 17.25
C PHE A 265 18.60 -5.99 16.92
N MET A 266 18.96 -6.73 17.97
CA MET A 266 19.29 -8.17 17.85
C MET A 266 18.08 -9.00 17.43
N ASP A 267 16.88 -8.59 17.88
CA ASP A 267 15.63 -9.22 17.45
C ASP A 267 15.25 -8.72 16.05
N LEU A 268 15.56 -9.54 15.05
CA LEU A 268 15.27 -9.25 13.64
C LEU A 268 13.76 -9.09 13.37
N ASN A 269 12.87 -9.52 14.26
CA ASN A 269 11.43 -9.28 14.10
C ASN A 269 11.05 -7.80 14.30
N LEU A 270 11.91 -7.02 14.96
CA LEU A 270 11.76 -5.57 15.10
C LEU A 270 12.38 -4.79 13.93
N CYS A 271 13.20 -5.45 13.10
CA CYS A 271 13.84 -4.87 11.93
C CYS A 271 12.93 -4.99 10.70
N TYR A 272 11.80 -4.28 10.70
CA TYR A 272 10.75 -4.42 9.68
C TYR A 272 11.23 -4.12 8.25
N SER A 273 12.12 -3.16 8.04
CA SER A 273 12.69 -2.89 6.70
C SER A 273 13.54 -4.05 6.17
N TYR A 274 14.28 -4.74 7.05
CA TYR A 274 15.04 -5.94 6.70
C TYR A 274 14.11 -7.13 6.42
N ARG A 275 13.04 -7.30 7.20
CA ARG A 275 12.02 -8.34 6.93
C ARG A 275 11.31 -8.11 5.60
N LEU A 276 11.00 -6.85 5.26
CA LEU A 276 10.45 -6.49 3.96
C LEU A 276 11.40 -6.89 2.83
N TYR A 277 12.69 -6.64 2.98
CA TYR A 277 13.71 -7.09 2.03
C TYR A 277 13.71 -8.62 1.88
N GLU A 278 13.68 -9.40 2.97
CA GLU A 278 13.69 -10.87 2.89
C GLU A 278 12.45 -11.42 2.16
N ASP A 279 11.26 -10.92 2.48
CA ASP A 279 10.02 -11.35 1.82
C ASP A 279 10.00 -10.99 0.33
N LEU A 280 10.56 -9.83 -0.03
CA LEU A 280 10.73 -9.42 -1.42
C LEU A 280 11.75 -10.29 -2.15
N LEU A 281 12.88 -10.59 -1.52
CA LEU A 281 13.90 -11.47 -2.09
C LEU A 281 13.29 -12.83 -2.42
N VAL A 282 12.51 -13.43 -1.52
CA VAL A 282 11.79 -14.69 -1.80
C VAL A 282 10.80 -14.53 -2.95
N THR A 283 10.06 -13.42 -2.99
CA THR A 283 9.02 -13.17 -4.00
C THR A 283 9.58 -12.93 -5.40
N ILE A 284 10.67 -12.16 -5.49
CA ILE A 284 11.34 -11.78 -6.75
C ILE A 284 12.22 -12.93 -7.23
N SER A 285 13.07 -13.50 -6.36
CA SER A 285 13.94 -14.63 -6.74
C SER A 285 13.16 -15.91 -7.03
N GLY A 286 11.96 -16.08 -6.45
CA GLY A 286 11.07 -17.19 -6.75
C GLY A 286 10.53 -17.21 -8.20
N VAL A 287 10.70 -16.12 -8.95
CA VAL A 287 10.41 -16.03 -10.39
C VAL A 287 11.65 -15.72 -11.23
N ALA A 288 12.82 -15.50 -10.62
CA ALA A 288 14.07 -15.29 -11.34
C ALA A 288 14.49 -16.57 -12.09
N GLY A 289 15.04 -16.42 -13.30
CA GLY A 289 15.38 -17.53 -14.20
C GLY A 289 14.29 -17.81 -15.24
N PRO A 290 13.54 -18.93 -15.17
CA PRO A 290 12.60 -19.33 -16.22
C PRO A 290 11.39 -18.39 -16.43
N PHE A 291 11.26 -17.33 -15.62
CA PHE A 291 10.17 -16.36 -15.70
C PHE A 291 10.66 -14.91 -15.64
N GLU A 292 11.87 -14.62 -16.12
CA GLU A 292 12.47 -13.28 -16.12
C GLU A 292 11.57 -12.22 -16.81
N ASP A 293 10.85 -12.61 -17.87
CA ASP A 293 9.85 -11.77 -18.54
C ASP A 293 8.77 -11.23 -17.59
N ILE A 294 8.45 -11.95 -16.50
CA ILE A 294 7.48 -11.48 -15.50
C ILE A 294 8.00 -10.26 -14.76
N LEU A 295 9.29 -10.26 -14.39
CA LEU A 295 9.89 -9.13 -13.67
C LEU A 295 9.92 -7.88 -14.56
N LEU A 296 10.24 -8.07 -15.85
CA LEU A 296 10.18 -7.02 -16.86
C LEU A 296 8.75 -6.47 -17.02
N MET A 297 7.76 -7.34 -17.20
CA MET A 297 6.34 -6.95 -17.33
C MET A 297 5.79 -6.27 -16.08
N ALA A 298 6.25 -6.70 -14.90
CA ALA A 298 5.92 -6.07 -13.62
C ALA A 298 6.71 -4.78 -13.34
N ARG A 299 7.70 -4.45 -14.20
CA ARG A 299 8.62 -3.31 -14.07
C ARG A 299 9.33 -3.27 -12.72
N ILE A 300 9.79 -4.44 -12.27
CA ILE A 300 10.69 -4.54 -11.13
C ILE A 300 12.08 -4.08 -11.59
N PRO A 301 12.71 -3.07 -10.94
CA PRO A 301 14.05 -2.63 -11.32
C PRO A 301 15.08 -3.74 -11.12
N GLU A 302 16.04 -3.88 -12.04
CA GLU A 302 17.14 -4.85 -11.91
C GLU A 302 18.01 -4.53 -10.67
N ASP A 303 18.20 -3.24 -10.38
CA ASP A 303 18.96 -2.71 -9.26
C ASP A 303 18.12 -2.51 -7.99
N TRP A 304 16.99 -3.21 -7.85
CA TRP A 304 16.05 -2.99 -6.75
C TRP A 304 16.69 -3.10 -5.36
N GLU A 305 17.67 -4.00 -5.15
CA GLU A 305 18.39 -4.12 -3.88
C GLU A 305 19.19 -2.85 -3.55
N LEU A 306 19.86 -2.26 -4.54
CA LEU A 306 20.60 -1.02 -4.39
C LEU A 306 19.66 0.16 -4.10
N LEU A 307 18.48 0.17 -4.72
CA LEU A 307 17.45 1.18 -4.43
C LEU A 307 16.93 1.07 -2.99
N LEU A 308 16.77 -0.14 -2.46
CA LEU A 308 16.36 -0.33 -1.07
C LEU A 308 17.46 0.09 -0.10
N ASP A 309 18.70 -0.27 -0.37
CA ASP A 309 19.82 0.13 0.49
C ASP A 309 19.97 1.65 0.52
N ALA A 310 19.87 2.31 -0.63
CA ALA A 310 19.85 3.77 -0.73
C ALA A 310 18.66 4.39 0.03
N ALA A 311 17.46 3.80 -0.05
CA ALA A 311 16.27 4.30 0.65
C ALA A 311 16.38 4.18 2.19
N THR A 312 17.25 3.29 2.66
CA THR A 312 17.50 3.03 4.09
C THR A 312 18.86 3.54 4.57
N ASN A 313 19.56 4.34 3.77
CA ASN A 313 20.90 4.87 4.06
C ASN A 313 21.91 3.77 4.48
N GLY A 314 21.91 2.61 3.81
CA GLY A 314 22.86 1.52 4.11
C GLY A 314 22.41 0.53 5.16
N THR A 315 21.24 0.73 5.80
CA THR A 315 20.81 -0.09 6.94
C THR A 315 20.53 -1.54 6.51
N ILE A 316 20.00 -1.75 5.31
CA ILE A 316 19.71 -3.09 4.78
C ILE A 316 21.00 -3.88 4.56
N SER A 317 22.02 -3.29 3.93
CA SER A 317 23.33 -3.94 3.75
C SER A 317 24.00 -4.27 5.09
N ILE A 318 23.96 -3.36 6.06
CA ILE A 318 24.47 -3.61 7.41
C ILE A 318 23.74 -4.79 8.06
N GLY A 319 22.41 -4.84 7.95
CA GLY A 319 21.59 -5.93 8.47
C GLY A 319 21.96 -7.28 7.84
N ASN A 320 22.15 -7.33 6.52
CA ASN A 320 22.53 -8.55 5.81
C ASN A 320 23.94 -9.04 6.23
N ASP A 321 24.92 -8.14 6.32
CA ASP A 321 26.27 -8.47 6.80
C ASP A 321 26.26 -8.93 8.26
N PHE A 322 25.42 -8.31 9.10
CA PHE A 322 25.25 -8.71 10.49
C PHE A 322 24.62 -10.10 10.61
N VAL A 323 23.61 -10.40 9.79
CA VAL A 323 22.95 -11.72 9.73
C VAL A 323 23.91 -12.79 9.20
N ARG A 324 24.66 -12.51 8.13
CA ARG A 324 25.72 -13.41 7.62
C ARG A 324 26.74 -13.75 8.72
N LYS A 325 27.23 -12.72 9.42
CA LYS A 325 28.13 -12.92 10.58
C LYS A 325 27.50 -13.69 11.73
N MET A 326 26.17 -13.68 11.89
CA MET A 326 25.47 -14.54 12.86
C MET A 326 25.33 -15.98 12.36
N GLN A 327 25.06 -16.19 11.07
CA GLN A 327 24.93 -17.51 10.46
C GLN A 327 26.27 -18.26 10.42
N ASP A 328 27.38 -17.53 10.28
CA ASP A 328 28.75 -18.06 10.27
C ASP A 328 29.35 -18.30 11.66
N ARG A 329 28.63 -17.98 12.76
CA ARG A 329 29.09 -18.33 14.11
C ARG A 329 28.83 -19.82 14.38
N PRO A 330 29.86 -20.60 14.78
CA PRO A 330 29.63 -21.97 15.21
C PRO A 330 28.62 -21.98 16.36
N ARG A 331 27.60 -22.85 16.26
CA ARG A 331 26.54 -23.00 17.26
C ARG A 331 27.14 -23.45 18.59
N GLY A 332 27.52 -22.48 19.43
CA GLY A 332 28.11 -22.80 20.72
C GLY A 332 28.79 -21.62 21.36
N GLN A 333 28.00 -20.69 21.90
CA GLN A 333 28.36 -19.97 23.13
C GLN A 333 27.08 -19.38 23.73
N ARG A 334 26.65 -19.96 24.85
CA ARG A 334 25.60 -19.39 25.71
C ARG A 334 26.08 -18.01 26.17
N ILE A 335 25.27 -16.99 25.93
CA ILE A 335 25.45 -15.68 26.57
C ILE A 335 25.01 -15.86 28.01
N ASP A 336 25.97 -15.74 28.93
CA ASP A 336 25.76 -15.77 30.37
C ASP A 336 25.01 -14.50 30.79
N THR A 337 23.73 -14.63 31.13
CA THR A 337 22.92 -13.51 31.64
C THR A 337 23.22 -13.29 33.11
N ARG A 338 24.38 -12.71 33.39
CA ARG A 338 24.66 -11.98 34.63
C ARG A 338 25.48 -10.75 34.27
N SER A 339 24.85 -9.57 34.37
CA SER A 339 25.34 -8.46 35.19
C SER A 339 24.54 -7.17 34.97
N ARG A 340 23.90 -6.78 36.09
CA ARG A 340 23.55 -5.43 36.59
C ARG A 340 22.42 -4.65 35.95
#